data_AF-A0A838GLJ7-F1
#
_entry.id   AF-A0A838GLJ7-F1
#
_cell.length_a   1.000
_cell.length_b   1.000
_cell.length_c   1.000
_cell.angle_alpha   90.00
_cell.angle_beta   90.00
_cell.angle_gamma   90.00
#
_symmetry.space_group_name_H-M   'P 1'
#
loop_
_entity.id
_entity.type
_entity.pdbx_description
1 polymer ?
#
loop_
_entity_poly.entity_id
_entity_poly.type
_entity_poly.pdbx_seq_one_letter_code
_entity_poly.pdbx_strand_id
1 'polypeptide(L)'
;VEQTAALAAYVASLGPGPAIPAEEDYLGYSEADLLRGNKLFQSNCASCHNFAGSGGGLTDGKFAPPLAGVDEQIIWEAMITGPQSMPVFGDGSLPPEDKQAIIKFIKTLEETPNAGGAGIGRLGPVTEGLYGWILGMGALLAASVWIGVKAR
;
A
#
# COMPACT_ATOMS: atom_id res chain seq x y z
N VAL A 1 9.92 -12.55 18.81
CA VAL A 1 9.69 -13.49 17.70
C VAL A 1 9.50 -14.92 18.19
N GLU A 2 10.25 -15.38 19.20
CA GLU A 2 10.17 -16.75 19.75
C GLU A 2 8.75 -17.18 20.17
N GLN A 3 8.02 -16.34 20.90
CA GLN A 3 6.62 -16.64 21.29
C GLN A 3 5.67 -16.74 20.09
N THR A 4 5.85 -15.88 19.06
CA THR A 4 5.06 -15.90 17.83
C THR A 4 5.31 -17.18 17.04
N ALA A 5 6.57 -17.61 16.94
CA ALA A 5 6.93 -18.85 16.27
C ALA A 5 6.35 -20.07 17.00
N ALA A 6 6.42 -20.11 18.34
CA ALA A 6 5.81 -21.16 19.13
C ALA A 6 4.28 -21.22 18.95
N LEU A 7 3.62 -20.06 18.90
CA LEU A 7 2.18 -19.98 18.63
C LEU A 7 1.84 -20.45 17.20
N ALA A 8 2.59 -20.01 16.20
CA ALA A 8 2.40 -20.43 14.81
C ALA A 8 2.56 -21.95 14.64
N ALA A 9 3.59 -22.54 15.28
CA ALA A 9 3.81 -23.98 15.29
C ALA A 9 2.66 -24.73 15.98
N TYR A 10 2.14 -24.21 17.09
CA TYR A 10 0.98 -24.79 17.75
C TYR A 10 -0.27 -24.74 16.83
N VAL A 11 -0.56 -23.60 16.21
CA VAL A 11 -1.68 -23.47 15.26
C VAL A 11 -1.52 -24.44 14.07
N ALA A 12 -0.32 -24.56 13.52
CA ALA A 12 -0.03 -25.50 12.42
C ALA A 12 -0.21 -26.98 12.84
N SER A 13 -0.04 -27.30 14.13
CA SER A 13 -0.30 -28.65 14.64
C SER A 13 -1.78 -29.02 14.67
N LEU A 14 -2.68 -28.04 14.63
CA LEU A 14 -4.13 -28.24 14.74
C LEU A 14 -4.82 -28.44 13.37
N GLY A 15 -4.16 -28.16 12.25
CA GLY A 15 -4.73 -28.33 10.92
C GLY A 15 -3.85 -27.80 9.79
N PRO A 16 -4.24 -28.08 8.53
CA PRO A 16 -3.52 -27.60 7.36
C PRO A 16 -3.68 -26.08 7.20
N GLY A 17 -2.61 -25.42 6.75
CA GLY A 17 -2.59 -23.99 6.47
C GLY A 17 -1.33 -23.60 5.69
N PRO A 18 -1.25 -22.35 5.20
CA PRO A 18 -0.04 -21.84 4.58
C PRO A 18 1.11 -21.85 5.60
N ALA A 19 2.28 -22.30 5.17
CA ALA A 19 3.50 -22.19 5.96
C ALA A 19 4.02 -20.75 5.93
N ILE A 20 4.85 -20.41 6.92
CA ILE A 20 5.67 -19.20 6.86
C ILE A 20 6.60 -19.35 5.64
N PRO A 21 6.64 -18.36 4.72
CA PRO A 21 7.50 -18.43 3.54
C PRO A 21 8.97 -18.50 3.94
N ALA A 22 9.78 -19.19 3.14
CA ALA A 22 11.21 -19.24 3.37
C ALA A 22 11.83 -17.87 3.12
N GLU A 23 12.96 -17.58 3.77
CA GLU A 23 13.66 -16.30 3.62
C GLU A 23 14.03 -16.01 2.15
N GLU A 24 14.41 -17.04 1.42
CA GLU A 24 14.71 -17.00 -0.01
C GLU A 24 13.51 -16.55 -0.86
N ASP A 25 12.28 -16.87 -0.45
CA ASP A 25 11.07 -16.55 -1.19
C ASP A 25 10.82 -15.04 -1.17
N TYR A 26 10.78 -14.44 0.02
CA TYR A 26 10.43 -13.03 0.16
C TYR A 26 11.62 -12.08 0.00
N LEU A 27 12.88 -12.53 0.13
CA LEU A 27 14.08 -11.73 -0.21
C LEU A 27 14.45 -11.82 -1.70
N GLY A 28 14.01 -12.85 -2.42
CA GLY A 28 14.22 -12.99 -3.87
C GLY A 28 13.55 -11.91 -4.72
N TYR A 29 12.74 -11.03 -4.12
CA TYR A 29 12.04 -9.95 -4.80
C TYR A 29 12.96 -8.94 -5.50
N SER A 30 14.23 -8.80 -5.08
CA SER A 30 15.14 -7.82 -5.68
C SER A 30 15.33 -8.04 -7.19
N GLU A 31 15.31 -9.30 -7.63
CA GLU A 31 15.47 -9.70 -9.03
C GLU A 31 14.15 -9.78 -9.81
N ALA A 32 13.00 -9.61 -9.14
CA ALA A 32 11.69 -9.75 -9.76
C ALA A 32 11.38 -8.65 -10.80
N ASP A 33 10.40 -8.86 -11.67
CA ASP A 33 10.01 -7.85 -12.66
C ASP A 33 9.10 -6.77 -12.02
N LEU A 34 9.63 -5.54 -11.91
CA LEU A 34 8.91 -4.39 -11.36
C LEU A 34 7.64 -4.05 -12.15
N LEU A 35 7.68 -4.13 -13.49
CA LEU A 35 6.54 -3.81 -14.34
C LEU A 35 5.45 -4.87 -14.22
N ARG A 36 5.85 -6.15 -14.10
CA ARG A 36 4.93 -7.25 -13.78
C ARG A 36 4.25 -7.01 -12.44
N GLY A 37 5.03 -6.64 -11.41
CA GLY A 37 4.54 -6.31 -10.07
C GLY A 37 3.52 -5.19 -10.08
N ASN A 38 3.80 -4.09 -10.78
CA ASN A 38 2.86 -2.97 -10.95
C ASN A 38 1.53 -3.45 -11.56
N LYS A 39 1.58 -4.18 -12.68
CA LYS A 39 0.36 -4.67 -13.35
C LYS A 39 -0.49 -5.53 -12.41
N LEU A 40 0.15 -6.45 -11.69
CA LEU A 40 -0.52 -7.32 -10.73
C LEU A 40 -1.11 -6.56 -9.55
N PHE A 41 -0.36 -5.62 -8.99
CA PHE A 41 -0.82 -4.79 -7.89
C PHE A 41 -2.04 -3.97 -8.30
N GLN A 42 -2.01 -3.35 -9.49
CA GLN A 42 -3.12 -2.55 -9.98
C GLN A 42 -4.39 -3.38 -10.22
N SER A 43 -4.25 -4.61 -10.72
CA SER A 43 -5.41 -5.48 -10.99
C SER A 43 -5.98 -6.16 -9.75
N ASN A 44 -5.17 -6.40 -8.71
CA ASN A 44 -5.57 -7.25 -7.57
C ASN A 44 -5.59 -6.53 -6.21
N CYS A 45 -4.84 -5.44 -6.03
CA CYS A 45 -4.56 -4.88 -4.71
C CYS A 45 -4.95 -3.40 -4.59
N ALA A 46 -4.74 -2.61 -5.65
CA ALA A 46 -4.90 -1.15 -5.63
C ALA A 46 -6.34 -0.69 -5.35
N SER A 47 -7.33 -1.53 -5.65
CA SER A 47 -8.75 -1.25 -5.35
C SER A 47 -9.00 -1.09 -3.85
N CYS A 48 -8.24 -1.77 -3.00
CA CYS A 48 -8.33 -1.68 -1.55
C CYS A 48 -7.20 -0.85 -0.95
N HIS A 49 -5.95 -1.06 -1.40
CA HIS A 49 -4.77 -0.44 -0.80
C HIS A 49 -4.35 0.89 -1.42
N ASN A 50 -5.14 1.44 -2.36
CA ASN A 50 -4.80 2.61 -3.16
C ASN A 50 -3.63 2.35 -4.14
N PHE A 51 -3.55 3.11 -5.23
CA PHE A 51 -2.49 2.96 -6.25
C PHE A 51 -1.08 3.16 -5.69
N ALA A 52 -0.94 3.99 -4.65
CA ALA A 52 0.33 4.28 -3.98
C ALA A 52 0.57 3.40 -2.74
N GLY A 53 -0.31 2.44 -2.45
CA GLY A 53 -0.22 1.63 -1.24
C GLY A 53 -0.57 2.39 0.05
N SER A 54 -1.20 3.57 -0.04
CA SER A 54 -1.57 4.39 1.12
C SER A 54 -2.70 3.81 1.99
N GLY A 55 -3.35 2.74 1.55
CA GLY A 55 -4.52 2.16 2.22
C GLY A 55 -5.83 2.87 1.88
N GLY A 56 -6.91 2.46 2.54
CA GLY A 56 -8.24 3.01 2.27
C GLY A 56 -9.33 2.47 3.19
N GLY A 57 -10.46 3.18 3.25
CA GLY A 57 -11.65 2.71 3.95
C GLY A 57 -12.38 1.61 3.17
N LEU A 58 -12.85 0.58 3.88
CA LEU A 58 -13.72 -0.48 3.36
C LEU A 58 -15.12 -0.35 3.99
N THR A 59 -16.05 -1.20 3.54
CA THR A 59 -17.40 -1.26 4.12
C THR A 59 -17.35 -1.67 5.59
N ASP A 60 -18.41 -1.32 6.33
CA ASP A 60 -18.61 -1.73 7.73
C ASP A 60 -17.48 -1.30 8.68
N GLY A 61 -16.86 -0.14 8.40
CA GLY A 61 -15.79 0.43 9.24
C GLY A 61 -14.46 -0.33 9.15
N LYS A 62 -14.34 -1.29 8.23
CA LYS A 62 -13.08 -1.96 7.92
C LYS A 62 -12.15 -1.02 7.16
N PHE A 63 -10.86 -1.33 7.10
CA PHE A 63 -9.91 -0.54 6.33
C PHE A 63 -8.76 -1.41 5.82
N ALA A 64 -8.21 -1.04 4.68
CA ALA A 64 -6.98 -1.58 4.14
C ALA A 64 -5.83 -0.76 4.72
N PRO A 65 -4.87 -1.40 5.42
CA PRO A 65 -3.74 -0.68 5.98
C PRO A 65 -2.82 -0.12 4.88
N PRO A 66 -2.03 0.93 5.20
CA PRO A 66 -0.93 1.35 4.34
C PRO A 66 0.12 0.25 4.24
N LEU A 67 0.78 0.16 3.09
CA LEU A 67 1.80 -0.85 2.78
C LEU A 67 3.24 -0.34 2.95
N ALA A 68 3.41 0.97 3.15
CA ALA A 68 4.71 1.56 3.41
C ALA A 68 5.25 1.14 4.78
N GLY A 69 6.53 0.75 4.84
CA GLY A 69 7.22 0.34 6.06
C GLY A 69 6.83 -1.06 6.55
N VAL A 70 6.14 -1.86 5.74
CA VAL A 70 5.77 -3.24 6.08
C VAL A 70 6.85 -4.19 5.57
N ASP A 71 7.29 -5.12 6.42
CA ASP A 71 8.31 -6.12 6.06
C ASP A 71 7.84 -7.05 4.92
N GLU A 72 8.75 -7.46 4.06
CA GLU A 72 8.51 -8.29 2.87
C GLU A 72 7.84 -9.62 3.24
N GLN A 73 8.30 -10.23 4.34
CA GLN A 73 7.73 -11.46 4.88
C GLN A 73 6.24 -11.26 5.24
N ILE A 74 5.90 -10.15 5.90
CA ILE A 74 4.52 -9.85 6.31
C ILE A 74 3.65 -9.58 5.09
N ILE A 75 4.17 -8.91 4.06
CA ILE A 75 3.45 -8.70 2.79
C ILE A 75 3.12 -10.05 2.14
N TRP A 76 4.09 -10.98 2.12
CA TRP A 76 3.88 -12.32 1.60
C TRP A 76 2.84 -13.11 2.41
N GLU A 77 2.99 -13.13 3.74
CA GLU A 77 2.07 -13.79 4.65
C GLU A 77 0.65 -13.24 4.52
N ALA A 78 0.49 -11.92 4.36
CA ALA A 78 -0.80 -11.29 4.13
C ALA A 78 -1.44 -11.75 2.82
N MET A 79 -0.66 -11.91 1.74
CA MET A 79 -1.17 -12.45 0.47
C MET A 79 -1.70 -13.87 0.62
N ILE A 80 -0.99 -14.75 1.34
CA ILE A 80 -1.38 -16.17 1.46
C ILE A 80 -2.41 -16.46 2.57
N THR A 81 -2.57 -15.55 3.53
CA THR A 81 -3.54 -15.71 4.63
C THR A 81 -4.83 -14.91 4.43
N GLY A 82 -4.78 -13.81 3.67
CA GLY A 82 -5.95 -12.95 3.40
C GLY A 82 -6.56 -12.35 4.67
N PRO A 83 -5.84 -11.48 5.40
CA PRO A 83 -6.33 -10.93 6.66
C PRO A 83 -7.59 -10.08 6.47
N GLN A 84 -8.51 -10.18 7.44
CA GLN A 84 -9.76 -9.42 7.51
C GLN A 84 -10.68 -9.61 6.30
N SER A 85 -10.65 -8.70 5.33
CA SER A 85 -11.48 -8.71 4.11
C SER A 85 -10.62 -8.94 2.86
N MET A 86 -9.31 -9.12 3.01
CA MET A 86 -8.40 -9.38 1.92
C MET A 86 -8.61 -10.81 1.39
N PRO A 87 -8.76 -11.00 0.06
CA PRO A 87 -8.82 -12.34 -0.52
C PRO A 87 -7.52 -13.13 -0.30
N VAL A 88 -7.62 -14.45 -0.29
CA VAL A 88 -6.46 -15.35 -0.21
C VAL A 88 -5.85 -15.53 -1.61
N PHE A 89 -4.57 -15.22 -1.74
CA PHE A 89 -3.76 -15.38 -2.95
C PHE A 89 -2.75 -16.53 -2.77
N GLY A 90 -3.26 -17.76 -2.87
CA GLY A 90 -2.42 -18.96 -2.86
C GLY A 90 -1.61 -19.11 -4.16
N ASP A 91 -0.67 -20.07 -4.19
CA ASP A 91 0.26 -20.24 -5.33
C ASP A 91 -0.45 -20.61 -6.64
N GLY A 92 -1.66 -21.15 -6.58
CA GLY A 92 -2.47 -21.45 -7.76
C GLY A 92 -3.08 -20.22 -8.43
N SER A 93 -3.30 -19.12 -7.69
CA SER A 93 -3.84 -17.88 -8.26
C SER A 93 -2.76 -16.81 -8.44
N LEU A 94 -1.75 -16.82 -7.57
CA LEU A 94 -0.62 -15.91 -7.61
C LEU A 94 0.66 -16.71 -7.32
N PRO A 95 1.39 -17.14 -8.36
CA PRO A 95 2.63 -17.89 -8.20
C PRO A 95 3.69 -17.13 -7.36
N PRO A 96 4.65 -17.82 -6.74
CA PRO A 96 5.71 -17.20 -5.95
C PRO A 96 6.44 -16.05 -6.67
N GLU A 97 6.76 -16.20 -7.95
CA GLU A 97 7.41 -15.17 -8.77
C GLU A 97 6.56 -13.90 -8.92
N ASP A 98 5.25 -14.04 -8.97
CA ASP A 98 4.31 -12.92 -9.07
C ASP A 98 4.15 -12.22 -7.71
N LYS A 99 4.22 -12.98 -6.59
CA LYS A 99 4.28 -12.41 -5.23
C LYS A 99 5.55 -11.59 -5.02
N GLN A 100 6.70 -12.12 -5.43
CA GLN A 100 7.98 -11.40 -5.44
C GLN A 100 7.89 -10.10 -6.25
N ALA A 101 7.29 -10.15 -7.43
CA ALA A 101 7.10 -8.98 -8.27
C ALA A 101 6.25 -7.89 -7.58
N ILE A 102 5.16 -8.29 -6.91
CA ILE A 102 4.32 -7.37 -6.13
C ILE A 102 5.11 -6.74 -4.98
N ILE A 103 5.88 -7.53 -4.22
CA ILE A 103 6.72 -7.02 -3.13
C ILE A 103 7.74 -6.01 -3.67
N LYS A 104 8.41 -6.33 -4.78
CA LYS A 104 9.34 -5.39 -5.43
C LYS A 104 8.67 -4.08 -5.79
N PHE A 105 7.45 -4.14 -6.32
CA PHE A 105 6.69 -2.95 -6.65
C PHE A 105 6.35 -2.11 -5.41
N ILE A 106 5.87 -2.73 -4.33
CA ILE A 106 5.55 -2.04 -3.08
C ILE A 106 6.79 -1.37 -2.47
N LYS A 107 7.92 -2.09 -2.41
CA LYS A 107 9.17 -1.54 -1.86
C LYS A 107 9.74 -0.42 -2.73
N THR A 108 9.64 -0.55 -4.04
CA THR A 108 10.00 0.53 -4.97
C THR A 108 9.11 1.77 -4.75
N LEU A 109 7.80 1.60 -4.53
CA LEU A 109 6.88 2.72 -4.27
C LEU A 109 7.24 3.49 -3.00
N GLU A 110 7.66 2.77 -1.95
CA GLU A 110 8.09 3.34 -0.67
C GLU A 110 9.36 4.19 -0.84
N GLU A 111 10.34 3.69 -1.58
CA GLU A 111 11.61 4.39 -1.83
C GLU A 111 11.49 5.54 -2.84
N THR A 112 10.47 5.51 -3.71
CA THR A 112 10.31 6.52 -4.76
C THR A 112 9.98 7.89 -4.16
N PRO A 113 10.82 8.92 -4.36
CA PRO A 113 10.57 10.25 -3.84
C PRO A 113 9.39 10.93 -4.54
N ASN A 114 8.75 11.87 -3.85
CA ASN A 114 7.63 12.64 -4.40
C ASN A 114 8.13 13.59 -5.51
N ALA A 115 7.72 13.33 -6.75
CA ALA A 115 8.01 14.22 -7.86
C ALA A 115 7.11 15.46 -7.80
N GLY A 116 7.69 16.66 -7.78
CA GLY A 116 6.95 17.92 -7.92
C GLY A 116 6.50 18.60 -6.62
N GLY A 117 6.96 18.14 -5.45
CA GLY A 117 6.71 18.83 -4.18
C GLY A 117 6.27 17.89 -3.06
N ALA A 118 5.51 18.41 -2.09
CA ALA A 118 5.02 17.63 -0.97
C ALA A 118 3.99 16.59 -1.44
N GLY A 119 4.20 15.31 -1.09
CA GLY A 119 3.31 14.22 -1.50
C GLY A 119 1.94 14.22 -0.82
N ILE A 120 1.72 15.01 0.24
CA ILE A 120 0.44 15.19 0.96
C ILE A 120 -0.38 13.90 1.18
N GLY A 121 0.30 12.81 1.57
CA GLY A 121 -0.31 11.50 1.83
C GLY A 121 -0.46 10.58 0.60
N ARG A 122 -0.10 11.04 -0.59
CA ARG A 122 -0.18 10.31 -1.87
C ARG A 122 -1.58 9.76 -2.18
N LEU A 123 -2.61 10.41 -1.62
CA LEU A 123 -4.02 10.06 -1.82
C LEU A 123 -4.61 10.63 -3.11
N GLY A 124 -3.83 11.43 -3.85
CA GLY A 124 -4.18 11.99 -5.14
C GLY A 124 -5.14 13.19 -5.06
N PRO A 125 -6.15 13.26 -5.95
CA PRO A 125 -6.87 14.50 -6.24
C PRO A 125 -7.70 15.05 -5.07
N VAL A 126 -8.02 14.23 -4.07
CA VAL A 126 -8.81 14.65 -2.91
C VAL A 126 -8.00 15.57 -2.01
N THR A 127 -6.82 15.12 -1.56
CA THR A 127 -5.93 15.93 -0.73
C THR A 127 -5.39 17.11 -1.51
N GLU A 128 -4.98 16.90 -2.77
CA GLU A 128 -4.53 17.98 -3.67
C GLU A 128 -5.62 19.04 -3.86
N GLY A 129 -6.86 18.62 -4.09
CA GLY A 129 -8.01 19.52 -4.24
C GLY A 129 -8.33 20.32 -2.98
N LEU A 130 -8.23 19.69 -1.80
CA LEU A 130 -8.44 20.39 -0.52
C LEU A 130 -7.41 21.51 -0.32
N TYR A 131 -6.12 21.21 -0.52
CA TYR A 131 -5.07 22.21 -0.40
C TYR A 131 -5.16 23.28 -1.49
N GLY A 132 -5.48 22.88 -2.73
CA GLY A 132 -5.73 23.80 -3.83
C GLY A 132 -6.88 24.75 -3.52
N TRP A 133 -7.94 24.27 -2.87
CA TRP A 133 -9.06 25.10 -2.47
C TRP A 133 -8.69 26.03 -1.30
N ILE A 134 -8.14 25.50 -0.20
CA ILE A 134 -7.82 26.32 0.99
C ILE A 134 -6.72 27.34 0.68
N LEU A 135 -5.59 26.90 0.14
CA LEU A 135 -4.43 27.77 -0.09
C LEU A 135 -4.57 28.55 -1.39
N GLY A 136 -4.98 27.89 -2.47
CA GLY A 136 -5.13 28.52 -3.79
C GLY A 136 -6.28 29.52 -3.80
N MET A 137 -7.51 29.08 -3.50
CA MET A 137 -8.66 30.00 -3.47
C MET A 137 -8.52 31.03 -2.34
N GLY A 138 -8.02 30.62 -1.17
CA GLY A 138 -7.77 31.55 -0.06
C GLY A 138 -6.80 32.67 -0.44
N ALA A 139 -5.69 32.36 -1.12
CA ALA A 139 -4.74 33.37 -1.59
C ALA A 139 -5.35 34.31 -2.64
N LEU A 140 -6.14 33.78 -3.58
CA LEU A 140 -6.83 34.59 -4.60
C LEU A 140 -7.85 35.55 -3.96
N LEU A 141 -8.61 35.09 -2.98
CA LEU A 141 -9.56 35.92 -2.24
C LEU A 141 -8.84 37.02 -1.44
N ALA A 142 -7.76 36.66 -0.74
CA ALA A 142 -6.96 37.62 0.01
C ALA A 142 -6.36 38.70 -0.91
N ALA A 143 -5.79 38.30 -2.06
CA ALA A 143 -5.27 39.24 -3.05
C ALA A 143 -6.37 40.15 -3.61
N SER A 144 -7.55 39.61 -3.91
CA SER A 144 -8.69 40.37 -4.42
C SER A 144 -9.18 41.41 -3.40
N VAL A 145 -9.31 41.02 -2.13
CA VAL A 145 -9.69 41.95 -1.04
C VAL A 145 -8.61 43.02 -0.85
N TRP A 146 -7.34 42.64 -0.85
CA TRP A 146 -6.24 43.59 -0.70
C TRP A 146 -6.20 44.63 -1.82
N ILE A 147 -6.34 44.20 -3.07
CA ILE A 147 -6.42 45.10 -4.24
C ILE A 147 -7.65 46.00 -4.11
N GLY A 148 -8.81 45.46 -3.75
CA GLY A 148 -10.04 46.24 -3.58
C GLY A 148 -9.97 47.28 -2.47
N VAL A 149 -9.33 46.95 -1.34
CA VAL A 149 -9.12 47.89 -0.22
C VAL A 149 -8.11 48.97 -0.59
N LYS A 150 -7.04 48.64 -1.33
CA LYS A 150 -6.03 49.62 -1.76
C LYS A 150 -6.51 50.54 -2.89
N ALA A 151 -7.47 50.10 -3.69
CA ALA A 151 -8.04 50.88 -4.79
C ALA A 151 -9.12 51.89 -4.35
N ARG A 152 -9.57 51.80 -3.08
CA ARG A 152 -10.33 52.86 -2.41
C ARG A 152 -9.40 53.87 -1.76
#